data_AF-A0A7C5GSD0-F1
#
_entry.id   AF-A0A7C5GSD0-F1
#
_cell.length_a   1.000
_cell.length_b   1.000
_cell.length_c   1.000
_cell.angle_alpha   90.00
_cell.angle_beta   90.00
_cell.angle_gamma   90.00
#
_symmetry.space_group_name_H-M   'P 1'
#
loop_
_entity.id
_entity.type
_entity.pdbx_description
1 polymer ?
#
loop_
_entity_poly.entity_id
_entity_poly.type
_entity_poly.pdbx_seq_one_letter_code
_entity_poly.pdbx_strand_id
1 'polypeptide(L)'
;MLISNTHSFIFFHVAKVAGISIREALMPYTQEPQRFRMRRPPRTINGKANALYEIWESVLLHATAQQTQKALPDAFNHYYKFAFVRNPWDWQISMYHFLLKQTQNTHYDLIKSFPSFRHYLEWVVSEKKPFPKGATKLQKTMLVDNKGNLMVDYIGRFENLQQDFQSVAQHLGIQANLPKRNTSNHRNYPDYYDSYTKKLVGIHFAEDIDLFEYTFD
;
A
#
# COMPACT_ATOMS: atom_id res chain seq x y z
N MET A 1 -3.48 6.73 1.72
CA MET A 1 -4.46 6.59 2.80
C MET A 1 -5.85 7.00 2.32
N LEU A 2 -6.90 6.48 2.94
CA LEU A 2 -8.30 6.90 2.81
C LEU A 2 -8.89 7.07 4.21
N ILE A 3 -9.69 8.10 4.45
CA ILE A 3 -10.27 8.38 5.78
C ILE A 3 -11.78 8.63 5.64
N SER A 4 -12.56 8.09 6.58
CA SER A 4 -14.00 8.35 6.69
C SER A 4 -14.33 8.76 8.11
N ASN A 5 -14.98 9.92 8.26
CA ASN A 5 -15.46 10.40 9.55
C ASN A 5 -16.82 9.81 9.91
N THR A 6 -17.66 9.53 8.90
CA THR A 6 -19.00 8.97 9.11
C THR A 6 -18.94 7.52 9.58
N HIS A 7 -17.95 6.78 9.12
CA HIS A 7 -17.71 5.38 9.51
C HIS A 7 -16.47 5.23 10.40
N SER A 8 -15.89 6.36 10.85
CA SER A 8 -14.75 6.44 11.78
C SER A 8 -13.62 5.46 11.44
N PHE A 9 -13.07 5.53 10.22
CA PHE A 9 -11.96 4.65 9.80
C PHE A 9 -10.84 5.37 9.06
N ILE A 10 -9.65 4.76 9.10
CA ILE A 10 -8.46 5.14 8.32
C ILE A 10 -7.89 3.89 7.64
N PHE A 11 -7.87 3.89 6.31
CA PHE A 11 -7.20 2.86 5.51
C PHE A 11 -5.82 3.35 5.06
N PHE A 12 -4.77 2.64 5.45
CA PHE A 12 -3.39 2.89 4.98
C PHE A 12 -3.09 2.08 3.72
N HIS A 13 -2.66 2.78 2.66
CA HIS A 13 -2.43 2.17 1.35
C HIS A 13 -0.96 1.75 1.23
N VAL A 14 -0.68 0.48 1.50
CA VAL A 14 0.61 -0.15 1.15
C VAL A 14 0.62 -0.44 -0.35
N ALA A 15 1.75 -0.21 -1.03
CA ALA A 15 1.82 -0.41 -2.46
C ALA A 15 1.68 -1.89 -2.84
N LYS A 16 0.96 -2.19 -3.93
CA LYS A 16 0.83 -3.53 -4.54
C LYS A 16 0.06 -4.60 -3.75
N VAL A 17 -0.84 -4.16 -2.87
CA VAL A 17 -1.73 -5.02 -2.05
C VAL A 17 -3.22 -4.91 -2.45
N ALA A 18 -3.50 -4.67 -3.74
CA ALA A 18 -4.85 -4.33 -4.24
C ALA A 18 -5.49 -3.05 -3.64
N GLY A 19 -4.67 -2.12 -3.12
CA GLY A 19 -5.19 -0.91 -2.50
C GLY A 19 -6.02 0.00 -3.42
N ILE A 20 -5.90 -0.10 -4.75
CA ILE A 20 -6.80 0.59 -5.69
C ILE A 20 -8.22 0.02 -5.59
N SER A 21 -8.39 -1.30 -5.61
CA SER A 21 -9.70 -1.96 -5.46
C SER A 21 -10.32 -1.63 -4.10
N ILE A 22 -9.53 -1.70 -3.03
CA ILE A 22 -9.99 -1.36 -1.67
C ILE A 22 -10.45 0.09 -1.62
N ARG A 23 -9.69 1.02 -2.21
CA ARG A 23 -10.09 2.44 -2.28
C ARG A 23 -11.37 2.63 -3.07
N GLU A 24 -11.51 2.00 -4.23
CA GLU A 24 -12.71 2.10 -5.07
C GLU A 24 -13.95 1.61 -4.31
N ALA A 25 -13.83 0.49 -3.60
CA ALA A 25 -14.91 -0.06 -2.76
C ALA A 25 -15.28 0.82 -1.57
N LEU A 26 -14.30 1.49 -0.96
CA LEU A 26 -14.51 2.33 0.22
C LEU A 26 -14.85 3.80 -0.11
N MET A 27 -14.59 4.27 -1.32
CA MET A 27 -14.80 5.66 -1.73
C MET A 27 -16.22 6.18 -1.44
N PRO A 28 -17.31 5.41 -1.69
CA PRO A 28 -18.67 5.86 -1.40
C PRO A 28 -18.92 6.16 0.08
N TYR A 29 -18.14 5.55 0.97
CA TYR A 29 -18.26 5.68 2.42
C TYR A 29 -17.39 6.81 2.99
N THR A 30 -16.63 7.51 2.14
CA THR A 30 -15.77 8.62 2.55
C THR A 30 -16.49 9.93 2.30
N GLN A 31 -17.00 10.52 3.37
CA GLN A 31 -17.56 11.87 3.33
C GLN A 31 -16.58 12.89 3.88
N GLU A 32 -16.63 14.10 3.35
CA GLU A 32 -15.83 15.21 3.85
C GLU A 32 -16.25 15.55 5.29
N PRO A 33 -15.29 15.71 6.23
CA PRO A 33 -15.62 16.22 7.55
C PRO A 33 -16.11 17.67 7.44
N GLN A 34 -17.17 18.02 8.18
CA GLN A 34 -17.69 19.39 8.23
C GLN A 34 -16.67 20.41 8.77
N ARG A 35 -15.68 19.97 9.57
CA ARG A 35 -14.62 20.82 10.11
C ARG A 35 -13.29 20.07 10.15
N PHE A 36 -12.32 20.57 9.42
CA PHE A 36 -10.93 20.12 9.46
C PHE A 36 -10.04 21.33 9.73
N ARG A 37 -8.88 21.15 10.39
CA ARG A 37 -7.85 22.21 10.53
C ARG A 37 -7.24 22.63 9.17
N MET A 38 -7.36 21.79 8.15
CA MET A 38 -7.05 22.05 6.74
C MET A 38 -8.22 21.63 5.86
N ARG A 39 -8.94 22.58 5.26
CA ARG A 39 -10.00 22.23 4.29
C ARG A 39 -9.40 21.45 3.11
N ARG A 40 -10.04 20.34 2.73
CA ARG A 40 -9.77 19.68 1.46
C ARG A 40 -10.00 20.71 0.34
N PRO A 41 -8.99 21.00 -0.51
CA PRO A 41 -9.20 21.91 -1.63
C PRO A 41 -10.30 21.33 -2.54
N PRO A 42 -11.11 22.14 -3.24
CA PRO A 42 -12.09 21.60 -4.18
C PRO A 42 -11.37 20.85 -5.32
N ARG A 43 -11.95 19.75 -5.82
CA ARG A 43 -11.38 18.94 -6.92
C ARG A 43 -11.09 19.77 -8.17
N THR A 44 -11.95 20.74 -8.45
CA THR A 44 -11.81 21.67 -9.56
C THR A 44 -11.96 23.10 -9.08
N ILE A 45 -11.25 24.02 -9.74
CA ILE A 45 -11.44 25.47 -9.61
C ILE A 45 -11.77 25.97 -11.02
N ASN A 46 -12.95 26.57 -11.18
CA ASN A 46 -13.46 27.09 -12.46
C ASN A 46 -13.42 26.06 -13.61
N GLY A 47 -13.81 24.82 -13.31
CA GLY A 47 -13.87 23.73 -14.31
C GLY A 47 -12.51 23.10 -14.67
N LYS A 48 -11.40 23.55 -14.08
CA LYS A 48 -10.06 22.96 -14.26
C LYS A 48 -9.63 22.16 -13.02
N ALA A 49 -8.81 21.13 -13.23
CA ALA A 49 -8.23 20.36 -12.13
C ALA A 49 -7.45 21.28 -11.17
N ASN A 50 -7.65 21.09 -9.87
CA ASN A 50 -6.99 21.90 -8.85
C ASN A 50 -5.67 21.25 -8.41
N ALA A 51 -4.53 21.87 -8.74
CA ALA A 51 -3.21 21.39 -8.34
C ALA A 51 -3.05 21.24 -6.81
N LEU A 52 -3.69 22.11 -6.01
CA LEU A 52 -3.66 21.98 -4.55
C LEU A 52 -4.42 20.74 -4.06
N TYR A 53 -5.50 20.37 -4.75
CA TYR A 53 -6.21 19.12 -4.49
C TYR A 53 -5.32 17.92 -4.83
N GLU A 54 -4.63 17.93 -5.98
CA GLU A 54 -3.72 16.85 -6.37
C GLU A 54 -2.56 16.69 -5.38
N ILE A 55 -1.99 17.79 -4.90
CA ILE A 55 -0.94 17.77 -3.87
C ILE A 55 -1.50 17.23 -2.54
N TRP A 56 -2.67 17.71 -2.11
CA TRP A 56 -3.34 17.24 -0.90
C TRP A 56 -3.67 15.74 -0.98
N GLU A 57 -4.20 15.30 -2.12
CA GLU A 57 -4.54 13.90 -2.38
C GLU A 57 -3.28 13.03 -2.44
N SER A 58 -2.21 13.49 -3.10
CA SER A 58 -0.91 12.80 -3.17
C SER A 58 -0.23 12.66 -1.80
N VAL A 59 -0.25 13.71 -0.98
CA VAL A 59 0.30 13.69 0.38
C VAL A 59 -0.48 12.72 1.27
N LEU A 60 -1.81 12.72 1.21
CA LEU A 60 -2.62 11.76 1.95
C LEU A 60 -2.55 10.35 1.38
N LEU A 61 -2.40 10.18 0.07
CA LEU A 61 -2.28 8.87 -0.57
C LEU A 61 -1.12 8.06 -0.01
N HIS A 62 -0.04 8.72 0.39
CA HIS A 62 1.21 8.07 0.81
C HIS A 62 1.64 8.40 2.24
N ALA A 63 0.76 9.00 3.04
CA ALA A 63 1.04 9.25 4.45
C ALA A 63 1.19 7.93 5.22
N THR A 64 2.29 7.82 5.99
CA THR A 64 2.48 6.71 6.93
C THR A 64 1.58 6.88 8.16
N ALA A 65 1.36 5.81 8.92
CA ALA A 65 0.58 5.85 10.16
C ALA A 65 1.11 6.90 11.15
N GLN A 66 2.44 6.98 11.29
CA GLN A 66 3.06 8.00 12.14
C GLN A 66 2.82 9.44 11.64
N GLN A 67 2.92 9.68 10.33
CA GLN A 67 2.63 11.00 9.76
C GLN A 67 1.17 11.38 9.97
N THR A 68 0.25 10.43 9.81
CA THR A 68 -1.17 10.64 10.05
C THR A 68 -1.48 10.90 11.52
N GLN A 69 -0.87 10.17 12.46
CA GLN A 69 -1.04 10.43 13.90
C GLN A 69 -0.63 11.85 14.27
N LYS A 70 0.50 12.35 13.72
CA LYS A 70 0.96 13.73 13.96
C LYS A 70 0.02 14.77 13.36
N ALA A 71 -0.49 14.51 12.16
CA ALA A 71 -1.35 15.44 11.44
C ALA A 71 -2.80 15.47 11.99
N LEU A 72 -3.30 14.31 12.44
CA LEU A 72 -4.71 14.07 12.78
C LEU A 72 -4.85 13.22 14.06
N PRO A 73 -4.32 13.67 15.21
CA PRO A 73 -4.26 12.87 16.42
C PRO A 73 -5.63 12.40 16.90
N ASP A 74 -6.64 13.27 16.86
CA ASP A 74 -7.99 12.93 17.33
C ASP A 74 -8.63 11.82 16.50
N ALA A 75 -8.61 11.95 15.17
CA ALA A 75 -9.12 10.92 14.27
C ALA A 75 -8.30 9.63 14.41
N PHE A 76 -6.97 9.72 14.47
CA PHE A 76 -6.11 8.56 14.61
C PHE A 76 -6.39 7.76 15.89
N ASN A 77 -6.62 8.44 17.00
CA ASN A 77 -6.87 7.78 18.29
C ASN A 77 -8.25 7.12 18.37
N HIS A 78 -9.27 7.65 17.66
CA HIS A 78 -10.65 7.16 17.78
C HIS A 78 -11.13 6.30 16.61
N TYR A 79 -10.48 6.37 15.45
CA TYR A 79 -10.96 5.68 14.24
C TYR A 79 -10.38 4.29 14.13
N TYR A 80 -11.11 3.35 13.55
CA TYR A 80 -10.59 2.05 13.18
C TYR A 80 -9.56 2.17 12.06
N LYS A 81 -8.33 1.74 12.32
CA LYS A 81 -7.18 1.86 11.43
C LYS A 81 -6.85 0.49 10.86
N PHE A 82 -6.76 0.38 9.54
CA PHE A 82 -6.40 -0.89 8.92
C PHE A 82 -5.54 -0.71 7.69
N ALA A 83 -4.84 -1.78 7.34
CA ALA A 83 -4.04 -1.87 6.13
C ALA A 83 -4.11 -3.29 5.56
N PHE A 84 -3.60 -3.44 4.35
CA PHE A 84 -3.34 -4.75 3.76
C PHE A 84 -1.86 -4.89 3.45
N VAL A 85 -1.34 -6.08 3.63
CA VAL A 85 0.04 -6.47 3.31
C VAL A 85 0.02 -7.68 2.39
N ARG A 86 1.14 -7.96 1.75
CA ARG A 86 1.32 -9.10 0.83
C ARG A 86 2.57 -9.86 1.21
N ASN A 87 2.58 -11.15 0.97
CA ASN A 87 3.74 -12.00 1.13
C ASN A 87 4.95 -11.35 0.42
N PRO A 88 6.09 -11.10 1.10
CA PRO A 88 7.21 -10.36 0.52
C PRO A 88 7.77 -10.95 -0.76
N TRP A 89 7.75 -12.28 -0.93
CA TRP A 89 8.22 -12.95 -2.15
C TRP A 89 7.27 -12.68 -3.33
N ASP A 90 5.96 -12.80 -3.13
CA ASP A 90 4.96 -12.48 -4.15
C ASP A 90 4.89 -10.95 -4.41
N TRP A 91 5.15 -10.14 -3.38
CA TRP A 91 5.17 -8.69 -3.46
C TRP A 91 6.26 -8.18 -4.40
N GLN A 92 7.48 -8.77 -4.38
CA GLN A 92 8.56 -8.38 -5.29
C GLN A 92 8.23 -8.68 -6.76
N ILE A 93 7.56 -9.78 -7.06
CA ILE A 93 7.12 -10.11 -8.43
C ILE A 93 6.07 -9.09 -8.90
N SER A 94 5.12 -8.75 -8.03
CA SER A 94 4.11 -7.73 -8.29
C SER A 94 4.73 -6.37 -8.57
N MET A 95 5.75 -5.98 -7.80
CA MET A 95 6.53 -4.76 -8.01
C MET A 95 7.31 -4.80 -9.32
N TYR A 96 7.98 -5.91 -9.63
CA TYR A 96 8.74 -6.08 -10.86
C TYR A 96 7.87 -5.87 -12.11
N HIS A 97 6.76 -6.60 -12.20
CA HIS A 97 5.82 -6.46 -13.32
C HIS A 97 5.12 -5.10 -13.35
N PHE A 98 4.94 -4.46 -12.20
CA PHE A 98 4.42 -3.10 -12.14
C PHE A 98 5.42 -2.10 -12.73
N LEU A 99 6.68 -2.14 -12.31
CA LEU A 99 7.72 -1.22 -12.78
C LEU A 99 7.98 -1.36 -14.28
N LEU A 100 7.94 -2.59 -14.81
CA LEU A 100 8.02 -2.85 -16.26
C LEU A 100 6.83 -2.29 -17.07
N LYS A 101 5.76 -1.84 -16.41
CA LYS A 101 4.63 -1.14 -17.06
C LYS A 101 4.69 0.37 -16.86
N GLN A 102 5.58 0.88 -16.01
CA GLN A 102 5.70 2.31 -15.72
C GLN A 102 6.76 2.94 -16.63
N THR A 103 6.44 3.14 -17.92
CA THR A 103 7.39 3.66 -18.92
C THR A 103 7.95 5.05 -18.62
N GLN A 104 7.27 5.82 -17.76
CA GLN A 104 7.69 7.15 -17.32
C GLN A 104 8.49 7.14 -16.00
N ASN A 105 8.75 5.97 -15.42
CA ASN A 105 9.53 5.85 -14.21
C ASN A 105 11.03 6.00 -14.51
N THR A 106 11.75 6.70 -13.64
CA THR A 106 13.21 6.93 -13.79
C THR A 106 14.03 5.64 -13.84
N HIS A 107 13.54 4.55 -13.25
CA HIS A 107 14.23 3.25 -13.25
C HIS A 107 13.74 2.31 -14.34
N TYR A 108 12.78 2.72 -15.19
CA TYR A 108 12.18 1.83 -16.19
C TYR A 108 13.21 1.23 -17.15
N ASP A 109 14.04 2.05 -17.78
CA ASP A 109 15.04 1.58 -18.75
C ASP A 109 16.10 0.68 -18.09
N LEU A 110 16.49 1.00 -16.86
CA LEU A 110 17.40 0.17 -16.07
C LEU A 110 16.77 -1.20 -15.81
N ILE A 111 15.55 -1.24 -15.27
CA ILE A 111 14.86 -2.50 -14.93
C ILE A 111 14.59 -3.33 -16.18
N LYS A 112 14.23 -2.69 -17.30
CA LYS A 112 14.01 -3.37 -18.58
C LYS A 112 15.29 -3.97 -19.16
N SER A 113 16.45 -3.38 -18.87
CA SER A 113 17.73 -3.90 -19.33
C SER A 113 18.24 -5.10 -18.52
N PHE A 114 17.65 -5.38 -17.35
CA PHE A 114 18.02 -6.55 -16.57
C PHE A 114 17.69 -7.86 -17.30
N PRO A 115 18.63 -8.81 -17.35
CA PRO A 115 18.43 -10.06 -18.08
C PRO A 115 17.47 -11.03 -17.37
N SER A 116 17.18 -10.82 -16.08
CA SER A 116 16.27 -11.70 -15.33
C SER A 116 15.72 -11.02 -14.06
N PHE A 117 14.68 -11.63 -13.49
CA PHE A 117 14.11 -11.25 -12.20
C PHE A 117 15.15 -11.27 -11.05
N ARG A 118 16.13 -12.17 -11.11
CA ARG A 118 17.25 -12.20 -10.14
C ARG A 118 18.02 -10.88 -10.10
N HIS A 119 18.36 -10.33 -11.27
CA HIS A 119 19.13 -9.08 -11.36
C HIS A 119 18.30 -7.89 -10.85
N TYR A 120 16.98 -7.93 -11.10
CA TYR A 120 16.05 -6.99 -10.48
C TYR A 120 16.09 -7.07 -8.94
N LEU A 121 16.05 -8.27 -8.34
CA LEU A 121 16.10 -8.41 -6.89
C LEU A 121 17.42 -7.91 -6.29
N GLU A 122 18.55 -8.25 -6.91
CA GLU A 122 19.88 -7.76 -6.50
C GLU A 122 19.95 -6.23 -6.54
N TRP A 123 19.33 -5.62 -7.55
CA TRP A 123 19.18 -4.17 -7.62
C TRP A 123 18.25 -3.62 -6.53
N VAL A 124 17.06 -4.20 -6.30
CA VAL A 124 16.12 -3.73 -5.26
C VAL A 124 16.79 -3.74 -3.88
N VAL A 125 17.60 -4.75 -3.61
CA VAL A 125 18.36 -4.90 -2.37
C VAL A 125 19.40 -3.79 -2.24
N SER A 126 20.19 -3.54 -3.28
CA SER A 126 21.30 -2.57 -3.23
C SER A 126 20.84 -1.11 -3.32
N GLU A 127 19.75 -0.84 -4.03
CA GLU A 127 19.21 0.50 -4.23
C GLU A 127 18.51 1.02 -2.96
N LYS A 128 18.77 2.28 -2.61
CA LYS A 128 18.18 2.93 -1.44
C LYS A 128 16.70 3.22 -1.65
N LYS A 129 16.31 3.61 -2.86
CA LYS A 129 14.92 3.95 -3.21
C LYS A 129 14.49 3.25 -4.51
N PRO A 130 14.34 1.92 -4.52
CA PRO A 130 14.07 1.18 -5.75
C PRO A 130 12.69 1.46 -6.34
N PHE A 131 11.74 1.91 -5.51
CA PHE A 131 10.34 2.08 -5.89
C PHE A 131 9.97 3.55 -6.12
N PRO A 132 8.94 3.82 -6.94
CA PRO A 132 8.45 5.17 -7.17
C PRO A 132 8.02 5.86 -5.89
N LYS A 133 7.93 7.19 -5.96
CA LYS A 133 7.36 8.01 -4.88
C LYS A 133 6.00 7.44 -4.47
N GLY A 134 5.85 7.24 -3.17
CA GLY A 134 4.62 6.70 -2.58
C GLY A 134 4.59 5.19 -2.37
N ALA A 135 5.63 4.47 -2.80
CA ALA A 135 5.92 3.12 -2.36
C ALA A 135 7.15 3.12 -1.42
N THR A 136 7.11 2.27 -0.40
CA THR A 136 8.19 2.11 0.57
C THR A 136 8.97 0.82 0.29
N LYS A 137 10.26 0.78 0.66
CA LYS A 137 11.12 -0.40 0.46
C LYS A 137 10.63 -1.59 1.28
N LEU A 138 10.11 -1.34 2.48
CA LEU A 138 9.42 -2.33 3.32
C LEU A 138 7.95 -1.90 3.51
N GLN A 139 7.05 -2.86 3.61
CA GLN A 139 5.61 -2.63 3.83
C GLN A 139 5.37 -2.06 5.23
N LYS A 140 6.08 -2.54 6.25
CA LYS A 140 5.97 -2.06 7.64
C LYS A 140 6.21 -0.56 7.76
N THR A 141 7.04 0.04 6.90
CA THR A 141 7.35 1.48 6.93
C THR A 141 6.08 2.35 6.87
N MET A 142 5.01 1.85 6.25
CA MET A 142 3.74 2.57 6.19
C MET A 142 2.95 2.51 7.52
N LEU A 143 3.26 1.57 8.41
CA LEU A 143 2.34 1.08 9.44
C LEU A 143 2.92 1.10 10.87
N VAL A 144 4.23 1.32 11.04
CA VAL A 144 4.89 1.26 12.36
C VAL A 144 5.31 2.63 12.91
N ASP A 145 5.50 2.69 14.21
CA ASP A 145 6.13 3.81 14.90
C ASP A 145 7.68 3.75 14.83
N ASN A 146 8.36 4.69 15.50
CA ASN A 146 9.84 4.71 15.56
C ASN A 146 10.45 3.53 16.32
N LYS A 147 9.64 2.78 17.09
CA LYS A 147 10.06 1.62 17.86
C LYS A 147 9.72 0.31 17.12
N GLY A 148 9.08 0.38 15.95
CA GLY A 148 8.66 -0.78 15.17
C GLY A 148 7.31 -1.37 15.57
N ASN A 149 6.56 -0.73 16.47
CA ASN A 149 5.23 -1.20 16.86
C ASN A 149 4.20 -0.87 15.78
N LEU A 150 3.31 -1.82 15.48
CA LEU A 150 2.17 -1.57 14.59
C LEU A 150 1.26 -0.48 15.17
N MET A 151 0.84 0.45 14.31
CA MET A 151 0.00 1.57 14.66
C MET A 151 -1.41 1.47 14.04
N VAL A 152 -1.80 0.26 13.63
CA VAL A 152 -3.11 -0.02 13.04
C VAL A 152 -3.79 -1.14 13.81
N ASP A 153 -5.12 -1.14 13.80
CA ASP A 153 -5.96 -2.07 14.55
C ASP A 153 -6.13 -3.41 13.81
N TYR A 154 -5.94 -3.42 12.48
CA TYR A 154 -6.07 -4.61 11.65
C TYR A 154 -5.14 -4.65 10.44
N ILE A 155 -4.59 -5.83 10.16
CA ILE A 155 -3.77 -6.14 8.99
C ILE A 155 -4.45 -7.25 8.20
N GLY A 156 -4.98 -6.92 7.03
CA GLY A 156 -5.42 -7.91 6.05
C GLY A 156 -4.27 -8.42 5.18
N ARG A 157 -4.42 -9.61 4.63
CA ARG A 157 -3.49 -10.26 3.71
C ARG A 157 -4.04 -10.22 2.30
N PHE A 158 -3.19 -9.88 1.34
CA PHE A 158 -3.55 -9.87 -0.07
C PHE A 158 -3.97 -11.27 -0.57
N GLU A 159 -3.40 -12.31 0.02
CA GLU A 159 -3.67 -13.71 -0.27
C GLU A 159 -5.11 -14.10 0.13
N ASN A 160 -5.66 -13.46 1.17
CA ASN A 160 -7.01 -13.63 1.68
C ASN A 160 -7.88 -12.38 1.45
N LEU A 161 -7.58 -11.63 0.38
CA LEU A 161 -8.08 -10.26 0.17
C LEU A 161 -9.60 -10.14 0.33
N GLN A 162 -10.37 -11.06 -0.24
CA GLN A 162 -11.84 -11.00 -0.19
C GLN A 162 -12.36 -11.23 1.24
N GLN A 163 -11.84 -12.25 1.93
CA GLN A 163 -12.25 -12.61 3.29
C GLN A 163 -11.86 -11.53 4.29
N ASP A 164 -10.64 -11.02 4.20
CA ASP A 164 -10.12 -10.00 5.11
C ASP A 164 -10.82 -8.65 4.87
N PHE A 165 -11.11 -8.32 3.60
CA PHE A 165 -11.91 -7.14 3.30
C PHE A 165 -13.34 -7.26 3.80
N GLN A 166 -13.95 -8.43 3.68
CA GLN A 166 -15.29 -8.66 4.24
C GLN A 166 -15.31 -8.49 5.76
N SER A 167 -14.26 -8.95 6.45
CA SER A 167 -14.10 -8.75 7.90
C SER A 167 -14.01 -7.27 8.27
N VAL A 168 -13.25 -6.48 7.50
CA VAL A 168 -13.20 -5.02 7.64
C VAL A 168 -14.57 -4.39 7.36
N ALA A 169 -15.24 -4.77 6.27
CA ALA A 169 -16.54 -4.22 5.91
C ALA A 169 -17.60 -4.49 6.98
N GLN A 170 -17.60 -5.70 7.54
CA GLN A 170 -18.46 -6.08 8.66
C GLN A 170 -18.15 -5.27 9.92
N HIS A 171 -16.88 -5.08 10.27
CA HIS A 171 -16.47 -4.24 11.40
C HIS A 171 -16.95 -2.79 11.25
N LEU A 172 -16.89 -2.25 10.03
CA LEU A 172 -17.31 -0.89 9.71
C LEU A 172 -18.82 -0.73 9.51
N GLY A 173 -19.60 -1.83 9.49
CA GLY A 173 -21.03 -1.81 9.20
C GLY A 173 -21.35 -1.36 7.78
N ILE A 174 -20.45 -1.60 6.81
CA ILE A 174 -20.62 -1.18 5.40
C ILE A 174 -20.88 -2.37 4.48
N GLN A 175 -21.59 -2.12 3.38
CA GLN A 175 -21.84 -3.10 2.34
C GLN A 175 -20.98 -2.77 1.11
N ALA A 176 -19.79 -3.35 1.05
CA ALA A 176 -18.84 -3.11 -0.04
C ALA A 176 -18.36 -4.43 -0.62
N ASN A 177 -18.20 -4.49 -1.93
CA ASN A 177 -17.55 -5.59 -2.63
C ASN A 177 -16.30 -5.06 -3.32
N LEU A 178 -15.24 -5.87 -3.36
CA LEU A 178 -14.02 -5.49 -4.05
C LEU A 178 -14.20 -5.63 -5.58
N PRO A 179 -14.03 -4.54 -6.35
CA PRO A 179 -13.97 -4.66 -7.79
C PRO A 179 -12.71 -5.40 -8.20
N LYS A 180 -12.83 -6.33 -9.15
CA LYS A 180 -11.69 -7.04 -9.72
C LYS A 180 -10.91 -6.09 -10.62
N ARG A 181 -9.81 -5.51 -10.11
CA ARG A 181 -8.91 -4.60 -10.84
C ARG A 181 -7.48 -5.13 -10.79
N ASN A 182 -6.70 -4.84 -11.84
CA ASN A 182 -5.25 -5.10 -11.89
C ASN A 182 -4.87 -6.54 -11.53
N THR A 183 -5.66 -7.52 -11.97
CA THR A 183 -5.33 -8.94 -11.81
C THR A 183 -4.04 -9.23 -12.58
N SER A 184 -3.03 -9.70 -11.87
CA SER A 184 -1.79 -10.14 -12.48
C SER A 184 -1.94 -11.59 -12.95
N ASN A 185 -1.77 -11.82 -14.26
CA ASN A 185 -1.53 -13.15 -14.80
C ASN A 185 -0.01 -13.38 -14.80
N HIS A 186 0.52 -13.86 -13.68
CA HIS A 186 1.86 -14.43 -13.61
C HIS A 186 1.77 -15.85 -13.05
N ARG A 187 2.86 -16.63 -13.22
CA ARG A 187 2.97 -17.97 -12.59
C ARG A 187 2.86 -17.84 -11.07
N ASN A 188 2.67 -18.97 -10.39
CA ASN A 188 2.75 -18.99 -8.93
C ASN A 188 4.12 -18.41 -8.52
N TYR A 189 4.12 -17.57 -7.49
CA TYR A 189 5.34 -16.86 -7.12
C TYR A 189 6.54 -17.80 -6.84
N PRO A 190 6.39 -19.02 -6.29
CA PRO A 190 7.52 -19.91 -6.06
C PRO A 190 8.29 -20.25 -7.34
N ASP A 191 7.62 -20.29 -8.50
CA ASP A 191 8.23 -20.61 -9.79
C ASP A 191 9.21 -19.54 -10.29
N TYR A 192 9.24 -18.35 -9.66
CA TYR A 192 10.17 -17.27 -9.96
C TYR A 192 11.47 -17.34 -9.15
N TYR A 193 11.52 -18.17 -8.11
CA TYR A 193 12.61 -18.17 -7.14
C TYR A 193 13.50 -19.40 -7.29
N ASP A 194 14.81 -19.17 -7.30
CA ASP A 194 15.80 -20.19 -7.01
C ASP A 194 16.18 -20.11 -5.52
N SER A 195 17.03 -21.03 -5.06
CA SER A 195 17.48 -21.06 -3.65
C SER A 195 18.17 -19.76 -3.22
N TYR A 196 18.88 -19.10 -4.15
CA TYR A 196 19.58 -17.86 -3.87
C TYR A 196 18.61 -16.68 -3.76
N THR A 197 17.71 -16.48 -4.72
CA THR A 197 16.77 -15.36 -4.71
C THR A 197 15.74 -15.50 -3.59
N LYS A 198 15.34 -16.73 -3.24
CA LYS A 198 14.49 -16.99 -2.07
C LYS A 198 15.16 -16.50 -0.78
N LYS A 199 16.44 -16.84 -0.59
CA LYS A 199 17.24 -16.41 0.57
C LYS A 199 17.50 -14.90 0.57
N LEU A 200 17.75 -14.33 -0.61
CA LEU A 200 17.96 -12.89 -0.77
C LEU A 200 16.75 -12.10 -0.27
N VAL A 201 15.54 -12.46 -0.71
CA VAL A 201 14.30 -11.83 -0.20
C VAL A 201 14.11 -12.12 1.28
N GLY A 202 14.33 -13.37 1.72
CA GLY A 202 14.20 -13.76 3.13
C GLY A 202 15.05 -12.93 4.09
N ILE A 203 16.27 -12.56 3.70
CA ILE A 203 17.17 -11.74 4.50
C ILE A 203 16.77 -10.25 4.44
N HIS A 204 16.59 -9.72 3.24
CA HIS A 204 16.41 -8.27 3.06
C HIS A 204 15.04 -7.74 3.45
N PHE A 205 14.03 -8.61 3.48
CA PHE A 205 12.67 -8.29 3.89
C PHE A 205 12.29 -8.97 5.21
N ALA A 206 13.28 -9.48 5.97
CA ALA A 206 13.06 -10.18 7.25
C ALA A 206 12.15 -9.40 8.19
N GLU A 207 12.31 -8.08 8.29
CA GLU A 207 11.47 -7.25 9.16
C GLU A 207 9.97 -7.27 8.79
N ASP A 208 9.64 -7.35 7.50
CA ASP A 208 8.23 -7.51 7.07
C ASP A 208 7.78 -8.96 7.29
N ILE A 209 8.65 -9.93 6.99
CA ILE A 209 8.36 -11.36 7.12
C ILE A 209 8.03 -11.70 8.58
N ASP A 210 8.87 -11.25 9.51
CA ASP A 210 8.71 -11.50 10.94
C ASP A 210 7.51 -10.76 11.50
N LEU A 211 7.34 -9.47 11.16
CA LEU A 211 6.26 -8.65 11.70
C LEU A 211 4.87 -9.11 11.24
N PHE A 212 4.76 -9.60 10.01
CA PHE A 212 3.51 -10.06 9.42
C PHE A 212 3.40 -11.59 9.36
N GLU A 213 4.32 -12.31 10.02
CA GLU A 213 4.30 -13.76 10.16
C GLU A 213 4.14 -14.48 8.81
N TYR A 214 4.95 -14.09 7.82
CA TYR A 214 4.95 -14.74 6.50
C TYR A 214 5.94 -15.90 6.45
N THR A 215 5.58 -16.90 5.64
CA THR A 215 6.45 -17.99 5.22
C THR A 215 6.53 -18.04 3.70
N PHE A 216 7.52 -18.77 3.20
CA PHE A 216 7.57 -19.11 1.78
C PHE A 216 6.85 -20.44 1.59
N ASP A 217 5.64 -20.37 1.05
CA ASP A 217 4.76 -21.52 0.77
C ASP A 217 4.54 -21.73 -0.74
#